data_AF-K2A689-F1
#
_entry.id   AF-K2A689-F1
#
_cell.length_a   1.000
_cell.length_b   1.000
_cell.length_c   1.000
_cell.angle_alpha   90.00
_cell.angle_beta   90.00
_cell.angle_gamma   90.00
#
_symmetry.space_group_name_H-M   'P 1'
#
loop_
_entity.id
_entity.type
_entity.pdbx_description
1 polymer ?
#
loop_
_entity_poly.entity_id
_entity_poly.type
_entity_poly.pdbx_seq_one_letter_code
_entity_poly.pdbx_strand_id
1 'polypeptide(L)'
;MSKKKKKEEEPKSSLKFFLLASIVLFVFLAISIYHNSKNPFTQVLQEYVVNKQEIHDFLGLVDKVSGMPTTQVVDRNTKQNVSVKLIGKTGSGTLDAVMEHSLNGWRLSKATLRIGNTLHRLSPMYVRDISYNEASATADTANKPVFEAGNDIIIKTLLKGIPTNNNSLRITQNLSVFDVHRKLLKQKNNVASFESSPKQKAGSSSQNEQTAITAQNVTNDELTFTTKISNLSPGTYYLNMSFQDNDSALTENHWRKIIINDPKDKVAVLSILFFKDQNLTEPKTDAVFTTSEDIFIRLNLAGFMVSGQSIAGTVDLKIENSHGGLVAYKPGFVTFKQPYDQKKQVVVDGHLRLTEPDVYFLSFRIQDEHAHTQVIRNAKIVVRFPDFEKPATPEPVASPPTKD
;
A
#
# COMPACT_ATOMS: atom_id res chain seq x y z
N MET A 1 82.89 -15.48 4.14
CA MET A 1 82.45 -14.21 4.75
C MET A 1 82.21 -13.17 3.66
N SER A 2 81.02 -12.55 3.64
CA SER A 2 80.71 -11.21 3.08
C SER A 2 80.87 -11.00 1.55
N LYS A 3 79.98 -10.40 0.75
CA LYS A 3 78.66 -9.77 0.86
C LYS A 3 78.18 -9.61 -0.59
N LYS A 4 76.98 -10.08 -0.98
CA LYS A 4 76.31 -9.58 -2.21
C LYS A 4 75.38 -8.44 -1.82
N LYS A 5 75.72 -7.23 -2.25
CA LYS A 5 74.86 -6.03 -2.18
C LYS A 5 73.61 -6.24 -3.05
N LYS A 6 72.42 -6.20 -2.44
CA LYS A 6 71.17 -5.94 -3.18
C LYS A 6 71.09 -4.43 -3.44
N LYS A 7 70.92 -4.05 -4.70
CA LYS A 7 70.50 -2.70 -5.11
C LYS A 7 69.04 -2.54 -4.71
N GLU A 8 68.73 -1.53 -3.90
CA GLU A 8 67.38 -0.98 -3.76
C GLU A 8 67.05 -0.20 -5.03
N GLU A 9 65.97 -0.59 -5.71
CA GLU A 9 65.31 0.24 -6.72
C GLU A 9 64.35 1.20 -6.01
N GLU A 10 64.55 2.50 -6.20
CA GLU A 10 63.65 3.55 -5.71
C GLU A 10 62.26 3.45 -6.39
N PRO A 11 61.14 3.46 -5.66
CA PRO A 11 59.82 3.50 -6.26
C PRO A 11 59.45 4.95 -6.60
N LYS A 12 60.06 5.53 -7.65
CA LYS A 12 59.78 6.92 -8.09
C LYS A 12 58.53 7.05 -8.99
N SER A 13 57.83 5.97 -9.33
CA SER A 13 56.68 6.02 -10.26
C SER A 13 55.31 5.80 -9.59
N SER A 14 55.21 5.10 -8.46
CA SER A 14 53.91 4.73 -7.87
C SER A 14 53.12 5.93 -7.36
N LEU A 15 53.79 6.94 -6.80
CA LEU A 15 53.14 8.14 -6.27
C LEU A 15 52.40 8.94 -7.35
N LYS A 16 52.97 9.02 -8.57
CA LYS A 16 52.35 9.72 -9.70
C LYS A 16 51.10 8.99 -10.20
N PHE A 17 51.12 7.65 -10.23
CA PHE A 17 49.96 6.85 -10.60
C PHE A 17 48.82 6.94 -9.57
N PHE A 18 49.14 6.94 -8.27
CA PHE A 18 48.13 7.14 -7.22
C PHE A 18 47.51 8.54 -7.28
N LEU A 19 48.31 9.59 -7.52
CA LEU A 19 47.82 10.96 -7.65
C LEU A 19 46.93 11.11 -8.89
N LEU A 20 47.33 10.52 -10.02
CA LEU A 20 46.54 10.55 -11.25
C LEU A 20 45.20 9.81 -11.08
N ALA A 21 45.22 8.64 -10.42
CA ALA A 21 44.02 7.87 -10.12
C ALA A 21 43.08 8.63 -9.17
N SER A 22 43.61 9.32 -8.15
CA SER A 22 42.77 10.09 -7.23
C SER A 22 42.13 11.30 -7.91
N ILE A 23 42.85 11.99 -8.82
CA ILE A 23 42.30 13.10 -9.60
C ILE A 23 41.19 12.61 -10.53
N VAL A 24 41.40 11.49 -11.24
CA VAL A 24 40.37 10.88 -12.09
C VAL A 24 39.16 10.51 -11.25
N LEU A 25 39.35 9.87 -10.10
CA LEU A 25 38.25 9.50 -9.20
C LEU A 25 37.49 10.74 -8.70
N PHE A 26 38.20 11.81 -8.35
CA PHE A 26 37.60 13.07 -7.87
C PHE A 26 36.84 13.79 -8.98
N VAL A 27 37.34 13.77 -10.22
CA VAL A 27 36.65 14.34 -11.39
C VAL A 27 35.39 13.53 -11.69
N PHE A 28 35.43 12.20 -11.65
CA PHE A 28 34.23 11.36 -11.82
C PHE A 28 33.23 11.58 -10.68
N LEU A 29 33.68 11.71 -9.43
CA LEU A 29 32.81 12.04 -8.30
C LEU A 29 32.18 13.42 -8.48
N ALA A 30 32.96 14.42 -8.88
CA ALA A 30 32.49 15.78 -9.12
C ALA A 30 31.50 15.83 -10.29
N ILE A 31 31.77 15.12 -11.40
CA ILE A 31 30.85 14.99 -12.53
C ILE A 31 29.57 14.28 -12.09
N SER A 32 29.64 13.19 -11.31
CA SER A 32 28.45 12.53 -10.76
C SER A 32 27.65 13.45 -9.83
N ILE A 33 28.29 14.26 -9.00
CA ILE A 33 27.60 15.24 -8.15
C ILE A 33 26.95 16.35 -8.99
N TYR A 34 27.62 16.83 -10.05
CA TYR A 34 27.14 17.91 -10.91
C TYR A 34 26.09 17.46 -11.93
N HIS A 35 26.16 16.23 -12.45
CA HIS A 35 25.24 15.71 -13.46
C HIS A 35 24.05 14.93 -12.87
N ASN A 36 24.10 14.51 -11.60
CA ASN A 36 23.08 13.62 -11.04
C ASN A 36 22.19 14.27 -9.96
N SER A 37 22.40 15.54 -9.61
CA SER A 37 21.46 16.28 -8.75
C SER A 37 20.34 16.89 -9.62
N LYS A 38 19.32 16.08 -9.94
CA LYS A 38 18.07 16.63 -10.48
C LYS A 38 17.53 17.67 -9.47
N ASN A 39 17.18 18.86 -9.96
CA ASN A 39 16.58 19.92 -9.15
C ASN A 39 15.37 19.36 -8.37
N PRO A 40 15.32 19.50 -7.03
CA PRO A 40 14.22 18.95 -6.23
C PRO A 40 12.85 19.46 -6.69
N PHE A 41 12.76 20.68 -7.23
CA PHE A 41 11.52 21.18 -7.83
C PHE A 41 11.07 20.41 -9.05
N THR A 42 12.02 20.11 -9.94
CA THR A 42 11.74 19.39 -11.16
C THR A 42 11.21 18.01 -10.85
N GLN A 43 11.76 17.33 -9.84
CA GLN A 43 11.27 16.01 -9.43
C GLN A 43 9.82 16.08 -8.91
N VAL A 44 9.54 16.99 -7.98
CA VAL A 44 8.20 17.10 -7.39
C VAL A 44 7.16 17.54 -8.45
N LEU A 45 7.51 18.47 -9.34
CA LEU A 45 6.63 18.90 -10.43
C LEU A 45 6.42 17.81 -11.47
N GLN A 46 7.45 17.04 -11.82
CA GLN A 46 7.31 15.90 -12.74
C GLN A 46 6.41 14.83 -12.14
N GLU A 47 6.63 14.46 -10.88
CA GLU A 47 5.79 13.50 -10.17
C GLU A 47 4.34 13.98 -10.11
N TYR A 48 4.11 15.25 -9.78
CA TYR A 48 2.79 15.86 -9.77
C TYR A 48 2.11 15.79 -11.15
N VAL A 49 2.78 16.27 -12.21
CA VAL A 49 2.23 16.29 -13.57
C VAL A 49 1.90 14.88 -14.07
N VAL A 50 2.75 13.89 -13.76
CA VAL A 50 2.54 12.50 -14.19
C VAL A 50 1.37 11.84 -13.46
N ASN A 51 1.13 12.16 -12.19
CA ASN A 51 0.11 11.46 -11.39
C ASN A 51 -1.22 12.23 -11.27
N LYS A 52 -1.25 13.54 -11.52
CA LYS A 52 -2.43 14.38 -11.33
C LYS A 52 -3.50 14.12 -12.39
N GLN A 53 -4.57 13.41 -12.04
CA GLN A 53 -5.59 12.97 -12.99
C GLN A 53 -6.22 14.13 -13.77
N GLU A 54 -6.56 15.25 -13.13
CA GLU A 54 -7.22 16.37 -13.82
C GLU A 54 -6.35 16.96 -14.94
N ILE A 55 -5.02 16.91 -14.81
CA ILE A 55 -4.13 17.34 -15.91
C ILE A 55 -4.30 16.42 -17.12
N HIS A 56 -4.38 15.10 -16.90
CA HIS A 56 -4.60 14.12 -17.96
C HIS A 56 -6.01 14.19 -18.54
N ASP A 57 -7.02 14.48 -17.73
CA ASP A 57 -8.40 14.64 -18.21
C ASP A 57 -8.51 15.83 -19.17
N PHE A 58 -7.76 16.92 -18.92
CA PHE A 58 -7.78 18.10 -19.80
C PHE A 58 -6.83 18.00 -21.00
N LEU A 59 -5.62 17.47 -20.81
CA LEU A 59 -4.55 17.53 -21.82
C LEU A 59 -4.25 16.18 -22.50
N GLY A 60 -4.84 15.10 -22.00
CA GLY A 60 -4.41 13.73 -22.31
C GLY A 60 -3.08 13.41 -21.62
N LEU A 61 -2.53 12.22 -21.91
CA LEU A 61 -1.20 11.84 -21.44
C LEU A 61 -0.18 12.92 -21.82
N VAL A 62 0.57 13.43 -20.85
CA VAL A 62 1.55 14.50 -21.05
C VAL A 62 2.80 13.93 -21.71
N ASP A 63 3.07 14.33 -22.95
CA ASP A 63 4.21 13.86 -23.74
C ASP A 63 5.45 14.74 -23.51
N LYS A 64 5.26 16.04 -23.25
CA LYS A 64 6.37 16.99 -23.07
C LYS A 64 6.07 18.03 -22.01
N VAL A 65 7.06 18.28 -21.16
CA VAL A 65 7.09 19.37 -20.20
C VAL A 65 8.26 20.31 -20.53
N SER A 66 7.99 21.61 -20.62
CA SER A 66 8.99 22.63 -20.96
C SER A 66 8.91 23.83 -20.00
N GLY A 67 10.01 24.56 -19.84
CA GLY A 67 10.10 25.65 -18.86
C GLY A 67 10.36 25.20 -17.43
N MET A 68 10.87 23.97 -17.23
CA MET A 68 11.23 23.48 -15.90
C MET A 68 12.38 24.32 -15.30
N PRO A 69 12.33 24.63 -13.98
CA PRO A 69 13.39 25.37 -13.31
C PRO A 69 14.74 24.64 -13.42
N THR A 70 15.77 25.34 -13.90
CA THR A 70 17.13 24.78 -14.05
C THR A 70 18.07 25.16 -12.92
N THR A 71 17.73 26.13 -12.08
CA THR A 71 18.57 26.63 -10.99
C THR A 71 18.56 25.69 -9.77
N GLN A 72 19.75 25.25 -9.35
CA GLN A 72 19.96 24.39 -8.18
C GLN A 72 19.93 25.17 -6.85
N VAL A 73 20.20 26.47 -6.88
CA VAL A 73 20.25 27.32 -5.68
C VAL A 73 18.90 27.99 -5.47
N VAL A 74 18.28 27.67 -4.34
CA VAL A 74 16.94 28.13 -4.01
C VAL A 74 16.91 28.48 -2.53
N ASP A 75 16.44 29.67 -2.22
CA ASP A 75 16.22 30.09 -0.84
C ASP A 75 15.07 29.28 -0.21
N ARG A 76 15.40 28.50 0.83
CA ARG A 76 14.46 27.64 1.56
C ARG A 76 13.42 28.43 2.36
N ASN A 77 13.64 29.72 2.58
CA ASN A 77 12.74 30.57 3.37
C ASN A 77 11.67 31.27 2.51
N THR A 78 11.67 31.05 1.19
CA THR A 78 10.76 31.76 0.27
C THR A 78 9.91 30.79 -0.54
N LYS A 79 8.69 31.24 -0.84
CA LYS A 79 7.81 30.55 -1.80
C LYS A 79 8.36 30.78 -3.21
N GLN A 80 8.41 29.71 -4.00
CA GLN A 80 8.89 29.75 -5.37
C GLN A 80 7.72 29.59 -6.33
N ASN A 81 7.54 30.57 -7.21
CA ASN A 81 6.52 30.49 -8.27
C ASN A 81 7.16 29.87 -9.51
N VAL A 82 6.56 28.80 -10.01
CA VAL A 82 7.04 28.06 -11.17
C VAL A 82 5.94 28.01 -12.21
N SER A 83 6.28 28.28 -13.46
CA SER A 83 5.37 28.17 -14.60
C SER A 83 5.96 27.22 -15.63
N VAL A 84 5.28 26.11 -15.90
CA VAL A 84 5.73 25.10 -16.87
C VAL A 84 4.69 24.90 -17.96
N LYS A 85 5.15 24.80 -19.21
CA LYS A 85 4.29 24.51 -20.34
C LYS A 85 4.17 22.99 -20.51
N LEU A 86 2.93 22.51 -20.51
CA LEU A 86 2.55 21.12 -20.67
C LEU A 86 1.99 20.90 -22.08
N ILE A 87 2.49 19.86 -22.76
CA ILE A 87 1.96 19.40 -24.04
C ILE A 87 1.58 17.94 -23.86
N GLY A 88 0.27 17.66 -23.93
CA GLY A 88 -0.27 16.32 -23.91
C GLY A 88 -0.84 15.91 -25.26
N LYS A 89 -1.29 14.67 -25.34
CA LYS A 89 -1.79 14.06 -26.58
C LYS A 89 -3.01 14.75 -27.19
N THR A 90 -3.83 15.39 -26.36
CA THR A 90 -5.09 16.00 -26.79
C THR A 90 -5.14 17.51 -26.60
N GLY A 91 -4.12 18.11 -25.96
CA GLY A 91 -4.12 19.54 -25.69
C GLY A 91 -2.79 20.07 -25.15
N SER A 92 -2.74 21.37 -24.94
CA SER A 92 -1.62 22.03 -24.28
C SER A 92 -2.09 23.07 -23.28
N GLY A 93 -1.29 23.30 -22.25
CA GLY A 93 -1.60 24.25 -21.19
C GLY A 93 -0.34 24.74 -20.49
N THR A 94 -0.53 25.67 -19.56
CA THR A 94 0.53 26.15 -18.66
C THR A 94 0.13 25.84 -17.23
N LEU A 95 0.98 25.09 -16.52
CA LEU A 95 0.82 24.82 -15.09
C LEU A 95 1.63 25.87 -14.32
N ASP A 96 0.91 26.70 -13.58
CA ASP A 96 1.45 27.66 -12.63
C ASP A 96 1.36 27.04 -11.22
N ALA A 97 2.51 26.81 -10.59
CA ALA A 97 2.63 26.16 -9.29
C ALA A 97 3.38 27.06 -8.29
N VAL A 98 2.96 27.01 -7.04
CA VAL A 98 3.67 27.61 -5.91
C VAL A 98 4.29 26.49 -5.10
N MET A 99 5.61 26.51 -5.02
CA MET A 99 6.39 25.57 -4.24
C MET A 99 6.82 26.22 -2.93
N GLU A 100 6.80 25.46 -1.84
CA GLU A 100 7.28 25.91 -0.53
C GLU A 100 8.07 24.80 0.16
N HIS A 101 9.01 25.21 1.00
CA HIS A 101 9.83 24.29 1.77
C HIS A 101 9.02 23.78 2.97
N SER A 102 8.97 22.47 3.16
CA SER A 102 8.40 21.78 4.32
C SER A 102 9.53 21.15 5.15
N LEU A 103 9.19 20.55 6.30
CA LEU A 103 10.17 19.86 7.15
C LEU A 103 10.92 18.74 6.40
N ASN A 104 10.31 18.16 5.36
CA ASN A 104 10.81 16.98 4.65
C ASN A 104 11.21 17.26 3.19
N GLY A 105 11.34 18.53 2.78
CA GLY A 105 11.78 18.91 1.43
C GLY A 105 10.92 20.00 0.81
N TRP A 106 10.67 19.89 -0.49
CA TRP A 106 9.81 20.84 -1.22
C TRP A 106 8.46 20.22 -1.51
N ARG A 107 7.40 21.03 -1.46
CA ARG A 107 6.04 20.61 -1.79
C ARG A 107 5.31 21.65 -2.64
N LEU A 108 4.24 21.23 -3.34
CA LEU A 108 3.28 22.14 -3.94
C LEU A 108 2.32 22.64 -2.87
N SER A 109 2.14 23.95 -2.76
CA SER A 109 1.08 24.55 -1.93
C SER A 109 -0.08 25.10 -2.75
N LYS A 110 0.16 25.45 -4.01
CA LYS A 110 -0.88 25.83 -4.98
C LYS A 110 -0.51 25.32 -6.36
N ALA A 111 -1.53 24.93 -7.14
CA ALA A 111 -1.38 24.52 -8.53
C ALA A 111 -2.58 25.04 -9.33
N THR A 112 -2.29 25.61 -10.50
CA THR A 112 -3.29 26.15 -11.40
C THR A 112 -2.93 25.79 -12.83
N LEU A 113 -3.85 25.16 -13.55
CA LEU A 113 -3.67 24.84 -14.97
C LEU A 113 -4.44 25.83 -15.84
N ARG A 114 -3.73 26.51 -16.74
CA ARG A 114 -4.31 27.42 -17.71
C ARG A 114 -4.35 26.78 -19.10
N ILE A 115 -5.53 26.75 -19.71
CA ILE A 115 -5.78 26.19 -21.04
C ILE A 115 -6.51 27.25 -21.86
N GLY A 116 -5.83 27.80 -22.87
CA GLY A 116 -6.31 29.01 -23.54
C GLY A 116 -6.52 30.14 -22.53
N ASN A 117 -7.75 30.64 -22.43
CA ASN A 117 -8.14 31.70 -21.50
C ASN A 117 -8.77 31.17 -20.19
N THR A 118 -8.95 29.85 -20.06
CA THR A 118 -9.59 29.24 -18.90
C THR A 118 -8.55 28.87 -17.85
N LEU A 119 -8.88 29.11 -16.59
CA LEU A 119 -8.02 28.85 -15.45
C LEU A 119 -8.67 27.79 -14.54
N HIS A 120 -7.98 26.68 -14.33
CA HIS A 120 -8.43 25.55 -13.52
C HIS A 120 -7.57 25.46 -12.26
N ARG A 121 -8.17 25.67 -11.09
CA ARG A 121 -7.50 25.46 -9.81
C ARG A 121 -7.40 23.96 -9.54
N LEU A 122 -6.20 23.48 -9.28
CA LEU A 122 -5.93 22.08 -9.00
C LEU A 122 -5.63 21.88 -7.50
N SER A 123 -6.03 20.73 -6.96
CA SER A 123 -5.57 20.31 -5.64
C SER A 123 -4.06 20.06 -5.66
N PRO A 124 -3.27 20.55 -4.68
CA PRO A 124 -1.87 20.18 -4.54
C PRO A 124 -1.70 18.70 -4.13
N MET A 125 -2.75 18.10 -3.57
CA MET A 125 -2.84 16.67 -3.29
C MET A 125 -3.14 15.89 -4.56
N TYR A 126 -2.55 14.69 -4.67
CA TYR A 126 -2.77 13.76 -5.76
C TYR A 126 -2.61 12.32 -5.29
N VAL A 127 -3.23 11.39 -6.03
CA VAL A 127 -3.02 9.96 -5.84
C VAL A 127 -1.69 9.55 -6.47
N ARG A 128 -0.72 9.16 -5.65
CA ARG A 128 0.59 8.68 -6.12
C ARG A 128 0.51 7.23 -6.59
N ASP A 129 -0.22 6.41 -5.84
CA ASP A 129 -0.31 4.98 -6.12
C ASP A 129 -1.62 4.39 -5.59
N ILE A 130 -2.10 3.35 -6.28
CA ILE A 130 -3.22 2.51 -5.84
C ILE A 130 -2.82 1.06 -6.05
N SER A 131 -2.74 0.33 -4.94
CA SER A 131 -2.56 -1.11 -4.96
C SER A 131 -3.86 -1.82 -4.63
N TYR A 132 -4.08 -2.94 -5.32
CA TYR A 132 -5.20 -3.85 -5.09
C TYR A 132 -4.62 -5.15 -4.58
N ASN A 133 -4.97 -5.54 -3.36
CA ASN A 133 -4.54 -6.79 -2.76
C ASN A 133 -5.74 -7.74 -2.70
N GLU A 134 -5.60 -8.89 -3.35
CA GLU A 134 -6.47 -10.05 -3.20
C GLU A 134 -5.65 -11.34 -3.19
N ALA A 135 -6.18 -12.39 -2.58
CA ALA A 135 -5.56 -13.73 -2.63
C ALA A 135 -5.49 -14.29 -4.07
N SER A 136 -6.31 -13.76 -4.99
CA SER A 136 -6.40 -14.20 -6.38
C SER A 136 -5.58 -13.38 -7.38
N ALA A 137 -5.12 -12.18 -7.00
CA ALA A 137 -4.55 -11.20 -7.91
C ALA A 137 -3.24 -11.71 -8.53
N THR A 138 -3.22 -11.84 -9.85
CA THR A 138 -1.98 -12.04 -10.63
C THR A 138 -1.22 -10.72 -10.75
N ALA A 139 0.09 -10.79 -11.02
CA ALA A 139 0.96 -9.62 -11.14
C ALA A 139 0.56 -8.61 -12.25
N ASP A 140 -0.31 -9.00 -13.20
CA ASP A 140 -0.80 -8.17 -14.31
C ASP A 140 -1.94 -7.19 -13.94
N THR A 141 -2.37 -7.17 -12.67
CA THR A 141 -3.51 -6.37 -12.18
C THR A 141 -3.25 -4.85 -12.13
N ALA A 142 -2.01 -4.39 -12.31
CA ALA A 142 -1.64 -2.98 -12.21
C ALA A 142 -2.30 -2.06 -13.27
N ASN A 143 -2.69 -2.59 -14.43
CA ASN A 143 -3.28 -1.80 -15.52
C ASN A 143 -4.80 -1.98 -15.68
N LYS A 144 -5.33 -3.15 -15.29
CA LYS A 144 -6.77 -3.45 -15.25
C LYS A 144 -7.03 -4.34 -14.04
N PRO A 145 -7.59 -3.80 -12.94
CA PRO A 145 -7.93 -4.60 -11.78
C PRO A 145 -9.10 -5.54 -12.12
N VAL A 146 -8.79 -6.83 -12.27
CA VAL A 146 -9.73 -7.92 -12.56
C VAL A 146 -9.74 -8.86 -11.36
N PHE A 147 -10.93 -9.17 -10.87
CA PHE A 147 -11.17 -9.94 -9.66
C PHE A 147 -12.22 -11.03 -9.91
N GLU A 148 -12.35 -11.99 -8.99
CA GLU A 148 -13.38 -13.02 -9.05
C GLU A 148 -14.57 -12.63 -8.16
N ALA A 149 -15.78 -13.00 -8.58
CA ALA A 149 -17.00 -12.70 -7.83
C ALA A 149 -16.97 -13.35 -6.45
N GLY A 150 -17.28 -12.55 -5.43
CA GLY A 150 -17.21 -12.98 -4.03
C GLY A 150 -15.87 -12.71 -3.34
N ASN A 151 -14.83 -12.27 -4.05
CA ASN A 151 -13.57 -11.85 -3.43
C ASN A 151 -13.73 -10.57 -2.61
N ASP A 152 -12.96 -10.51 -1.53
CA ASP A 152 -12.70 -9.26 -0.82
C ASP A 152 -11.59 -8.48 -1.53
N ILE A 153 -11.92 -7.28 -2.00
CA ILE A 153 -11.00 -6.37 -2.68
C ILE A 153 -10.41 -5.41 -1.65
N ILE A 154 -9.12 -5.55 -1.32
CA ILE A 154 -8.43 -4.58 -0.46
C ILE A 154 -7.74 -3.54 -1.33
N ILE A 155 -8.20 -2.30 -1.24
CA ILE A 155 -7.69 -1.16 -2.00
C ILE A 155 -6.85 -0.32 -1.06
N LYS A 156 -5.56 -0.22 -1.34
CA LYS A 156 -4.64 0.66 -0.62
C LYS A 156 -4.30 1.83 -1.53
N THR A 157 -4.67 3.03 -1.12
CA THR A 157 -4.39 4.27 -1.86
C THR A 157 -3.35 5.09 -1.11
N LEU A 158 -2.33 5.54 -1.83
CA LEU A 158 -1.30 6.43 -1.32
C LEU A 158 -1.48 7.82 -1.91
N LEU A 159 -1.78 8.78 -1.05
CA LEU A 159 -1.86 10.20 -1.37
C LEU A 159 -0.54 10.87 -1.06
N LYS A 160 -0.20 11.88 -1.86
CA LYS A 160 0.96 12.76 -1.65
C LYS A 160 0.57 14.21 -1.90
N GLY A 161 1.42 15.15 -1.45
CA GLY A 161 1.18 16.59 -1.63
C GLY A 161 0.14 17.13 -0.64
N ILE A 162 0.08 16.53 0.53
CA ILE A 162 -0.91 16.84 1.55
C ILE A 162 -0.56 18.19 2.21
N PRO A 163 -1.50 19.15 2.25
CA PRO A 163 -1.23 20.46 2.82
C PRO A 163 -1.10 20.36 4.36
N THR A 164 0.12 20.37 4.88
CA THR A 164 0.37 20.45 6.33
C THR A 164 0.45 21.91 6.76
N ASN A 165 -0.70 22.59 6.83
CA ASN A 165 -0.76 23.91 7.45
C ASN A 165 -1.39 23.73 8.85
N ASN A 166 -0.56 23.74 9.89
CA ASN A 166 -0.84 23.88 11.33
C ASN A 166 -2.16 23.32 11.95
N ASN A 167 -1.97 22.54 13.01
CA ASN A 167 -2.89 22.19 14.11
C ASN A 167 -4.00 21.17 13.87
N SER A 168 -4.66 21.12 12.72
CA SER A 168 -5.55 20.00 12.41
C SER A 168 -5.74 19.82 10.92
N LEU A 169 -5.24 18.72 10.35
CA LEU A 169 -5.52 18.36 8.97
C LEU A 169 -6.56 17.26 8.95
N ARG A 170 -7.65 17.44 8.22
CA ARG A 170 -8.68 16.42 8.05
C ARG A 170 -8.88 16.14 6.57
N ILE A 171 -8.41 14.98 6.11
CA ILE A 171 -8.65 14.48 4.75
C ILE A 171 -9.78 13.45 4.80
N THR A 172 -10.82 13.64 4.01
CA THR A 172 -11.90 12.66 3.84
C THR A 172 -11.72 11.91 2.54
N GLN A 173 -11.70 10.57 2.58
CA GLN A 173 -11.82 9.71 1.41
C GLN A 173 -13.26 9.24 1.28
N ASN A 174 -13.90 9.50 0.15
CA ASN A 174 -15.16 8.88 -0.26
C ASN A 174 -14.89 7.85 -1.36
N LEU A 175 -15.18 6.59 -1.06
CA LEU A 175 -15.09 5.47 -2.00
C LEU A 175 -16.49 5.12 -2.49
N SER A 176 -16.74 5.24 -3.79
CA SER A 176 -18.03 4.93 -4.40
C SER A 176 -17.88 3.90 -5.52
N VAL A 177 -18.78 2.93 -5.57
CA VAL A 177 -18.83 1.89 -6.60
C VAL A 177 -20.06 2.10 -7.45
N PHE A 178 -19.85 2.24 -8.76
CA PHE A 178 -20.90 2.42 -9.76
C PHE A 178 -20.97 1.21 -10.70
N ASP A 179 -22.17 0.86 -11.16
CA ASP A 179 -22.34 -0.08 -12.25
C ASP A 179 -22.01 0.56 -13.62
N VAL A 180 -22.12 -0.22 -14.69
CA VAL A 180 -21.91 0.26 -16.07
C VAL A 180 -22.88 1.36 -16.51
N HIS A 181 -24.03 1.49 -15.86
CA HIS A 181 -25.05 2.51 -16.12
C HIS A 181 -24.86 3.74 -15.21
N ARG A 182 -23.75 3.83 -14.48
CA ARG A 182 -23.44 4.90 -13.50
C ARG A 182 -24.42 4.95 -12.32
N LYS A 183 -25.13 3.86 -12.04
CA LYS A 183 -25.92 3.74 -10.82
C LYS A 183 -25.00 3.46 -9.64
N LEU A 184 -25.10 4.26 -8.58
CA LEU A 184 -24.37 4.04 -7.34
C LEU A 184 -24.86 2.76 -6.67
N LEU A 185 -23.94 1.84 -6.38
CA LEU A 185 -24.22 0.56 -5.72
C LEU A 185 -23.80 0.57 -4.26
N LYS A 186 -22.65 1.17 -3.97
CA LYS A 186 -22.06 1.22 -2.63
C LYS A 186 -21.27 2.49 -2.45
N GLN A 187 -21.32 3.06 -1.25
CA GLN A 187 -20.48 4.17 -0.84
C GLN A 187 -19.89 3.87 0.54
N LYS A 188 -18.63 4.24 0.75
CA LYS A 188 -17.94 4.17 2.04
C LYS A 188 -17.13 5.44 2.23
N ASN A 189 -17.22 6.04 3.41
CA ASN A 189 -16.48 7.24 3.77
C ASN A 189 -15.44 6.88 4.83
N ASN A 190 -14.19 7.24 4.60
CA ASN A 190 -13.09 7.10 5.54
C ASN A 190 -12.54 8.50 5.84
N VAL A 191 -12.17 8.77 7.09
CA VAL A 191 -11.61 10.06 7.48
C VAL A 191 -10.25 9.83 8.11
N ALA A 192 -9.24 10.56 7.64
CA ALA A 192 -7.97 10.69 8.32
C ALA A 192 -7.89 12.09 8.94
N SER A 193 -7.67 12.16 10.25
CA SER A 193 -7.47 13.39 11.00
C SER A 193 -6.09 13.38 11.64
N PHE A 194 -5.37 14.50 11.51
CA PHE A 194 -4.07 14.72 12.12
C PHE A 194 -4.15 15.94 13.00
N GLU A 195 -3.86 15.79 14.29
CA GLU A 195 -3.56 16.92 15.16
C GLU A 195 -2.04 17.06 15.21
N SER A 196 -1.50 18.24 14.88
CA SER A 196 -0.06 18.48 14.97
C SER A 196 0.35 18.67 16.44
N SER A 197 0.55 17.54 17.13
CA SER A 197 1.11 17.33 18.48
C SER A 197 0.10 16.86 19.54
N PRO A 198 0.51 15.92 20.42
CA PRO A 198 -0.30 15.46 21.54
C PRO A 198 -0.29 16.53 22.63
N LYS A 199 -1.27 17.43 22.61
CA LYS A 199 -1.74 18.02 23.85
C LYS A 199 -3.03 17.31 24.20
N GLN A 200 -2.91 16.34 25.12
CA GLN A 200 -4.04 15.76 25.83
C GLN A 200 -5.04 16.87 26.18
N LYS A 201 -6.18 16.88 25.51
CA LYS A 201 -7.43 17.30 26.13
C LYS A 201 -8.35 16.10 26.09
N ALA A 202 -8.31 15.37 27.20
CA ALA A 202 -9.39 14.49 27.58
C ALA A 202 -10.71 15.29 27.57
N GLY A 203 -11.73 14.73 26.95
CA GLY A 203 -13.10 15.19 27.08
C GLY A 203 -13.67 15.84 25.82
N SER A 204 -14.25 15.02 24.94
CA SER A 204 -15.64 15.19 24.52
C SER A 204 -16.05 14.03 23.62
N SER A 205 -16.93 13.19 24.15
CA SER A 205 -17.67 12.16 23.44
C SER A 205 -18.66 12.80 22.46
N SER A 206 -18.63 12.38 21.19
CA SER A 206 -19.76 12.59 20.29
C SER A 206 -19.88 11.38 19.38
N GLN A 207 -20.98 10.66 19.57
CA GLN A 207 -21.39 9.47 18.83
C GLN A 207 -21.62 9.81 17.36
N ASN A 208 -20.81 9.22 16.49
CA ASN A 208 -21.20 8.71 15.18
C ASN A 208 -20.18 7.61 14.88
N GLU A 209 -20.62 6.46 14.37
CA GLU A 209 -19.73 5.36 13.95
C GLU A 209 -18.85 5.80 12.76
N GLN A 210 -17.85 6.63 13.04
CA GLN A 210 -16.71 6.88 12.20
C GLN A 210 -15.72 5.75 12.46
N THR A 211 -15.57 4.85 11.51
CA THR A 211 -14.48 3.88 11.54
C THR A 211 -13.18 4.66 11.38
N ALA A 212 -12.51 4.96 12.49
CA ALA A 212 -11.16 5.53 12.51
C ALA A 212 -10.21 4.46 11.95
N ILE A 213 -9.95 4.51 10.64
CA ILE A 213 -8.91 3.67 10.04
C ILE A 213 -7.58 4.27 10.45
N THR A 214 -6.71 3.42 10.98
CA THR A 214 -5.33 3.75 11.38
C THR A 214 -4.58 4.33 10.18
N ALA A 215 -4.51 5.66 10.09
CA ALA A 215 -3.58 6.35 9.20
C ALA A 215 -2.16 6.08 9.72
N GLN A 216 -1.59 4.93 9.37
CA GLN A 216 -0.22 4.60 9.74
C GLN A 216 0.77 5.41 8.89
N ASN A 217 1.69 6.09 9.59
CA ASN A 217 2.85 6.83 9.08
C ASN A 217 2.55 8.05 8.19
N VAL A 218 2.37 9.21 8.82
CA VAL A 218 2.69 10.49 8.17
C VAL A 218 4.19 10.70 8.26
N THR A 219 4.90 10.11 7.32
CA THR A 219 6.29 10.47 7.05
C THR A 219 6.32 10.97 5.61
N ASN A 220 6.77 12.21 5.38
CA ASN A 220 7.00 12.80 4.05
C ASN A 220 5.77 13.26 3.23
N ASP A 221 4.82 14.01 3.81
CA ASP A 221 3.68 14.59 3.08
C ASP A 221 2.78 13.54 2.36
N GLU A 222 2.78 12.30 2.90
CA GLU A 222 2.09 11.13 2.38
C GLU A 222 1.05 10.60 3.36
N LEU A 223 -0.03 10.02 2.82
CA LEU A 223 -1.09 9.38 3.58
C LEU A 223 -1.58 8.14 2.87
N THR A 224 -1.67 7.05 3.62
CA THR A 224 -2.23 5.79 3.14
C THR A 224 -3.66 5.61 3.63
N PHE A 225 -4.59 5.36 2.72
CA PHE A 225 -5.91 4.83 3.02
C PHE A 225 -5.98 3.34 2.65
N THR A 226 -6.58 2.52 3.49
CA THR A 226 -6.87 1.11 3.18
C THR A 226 -8.36 0.87 3.28
N THR A 227 -8.99 0.47 2.18
CA THR A 227 -10.44 0.23 2.12
C THR A 227 -10.74 -1.15 1.56
N LYS A 228 -11.76 -1.80 2.12
CA LYS A 228 -12.25 -3.11 1.70
C LYS A 228 -13.59 -2.98 0.95
N ILE A 229 -13.68 -3.60 -0.22
CA ILE A 229 -14.93 -3.86 -0.94
C ILE A 229 -15.18 -5.36 -0.90
N SER A 230 -16.44 -5.77 -0.72
CA SER A 230 -16.83 -7.18 -0.60
C SER A 230 -18.12 -7.41 -1.36
N ASN A 231 -18.36 -8.66 -1.76
CA ASN A 231 -19.64 -9.15 -2.26
C ASN A 231 -20.12 -8.46 -3.55
N LEU A 232 -19.19 -8.09 -4.45
CA LEU A 232 -19.59 -7.67 -5.79
C LEU A 232 -19.96 -8.91 -6.62
N SER A 233 -21.10 -8.85 -7.31
CA SER A 233 -21.49 -9.84 -8.30
C SER A 233 -20.60 -9.78 -9.54
N PRO A 234 -20.60 -10.80 -10.41
CA PRO A 234 -19.94 -10.70 -11.71
C PRO A 234 -20.42 -9.48 -12.50
N GLY A 235 -19.50 -8.73 -13.12
CA GLY A 235 -19.82 -7.52 -13.87
C GLY A 235 -18.64 -6.58 -14.07
N THR A 236 -18.88 -5.48 -14.77
CA THR A 236 -17.94 -4.35 -14.86
C THR A 236 -18.42 -3.23 -13.95
N TYR A 237 -17.50 -2.63 -13.19
CA TYR A 237 -17.80 -1.54 -12.28
C TYR A 237 -16.81 -0.38 -12.45
N TYR A 238 -17.25 0.80 -12.02
CA TYR A 238 -16.42 1.98 -11.92
C TYR A 238 -16.27 2.38 -10.46
N LEU A 239 -15.03 2.36 -9.99
CA LEU A 239 -14.66 2.87 -8.69
C LEU A 239 -14.35 4.36 -8.79
N ASN A 240 -14.96 5.17 -7.94
CA ASN A 240 -14.56 6.55 -7.69
C ASN A 240 -13.95 6.63 -6.29
N MET A 241 -12.73 7.16 -6.21
CA MET A 241 -12.08 7.57 -4.98
C MET A 241 -11.95 9.08 -4.98
N SER A 242 -12.65 9.73 -4.07
CA SER A 242 -12.65 11.18 -3.91
C SER A 242 -11.97 11.54 -2.60
N PHE A 243 -10.94 12.39 -2.65
CA PHE A 243 -10.18 12.82 -1.50
C PHE A 243 -10.34 14.31 -1.32
N GLN A 244 -11.01 14.70 -0.25
CA GLN A 244 -11.29 16.08 0.06
C GLN A 244 -10.37 16.57 1.17
N ASP A 245 -9.67 17.66 0.90
CA ASP A 245 -9.15 18.51 1.96
C ASP A 245 -10.32 19.35 2.51
N ASN A 246 -10.71 19.06 3.75
CA ASN A 246 -11.88 19.68 4.35
C ASN A 246 -11.69 21.19 4.60
N ASP A 247 -10.45 21.68 4.66
CA ASP A 247 -10.18 23.10 4.94
C ASP A 247 -10.14 23.94 3.66
N SER A 248 -9.60 23.39 2.57
CA SER A 248 -9.54 24.10 1.27
C SER A 248 -10.73 23.80 0.34
N ALA A 249 -11.55 22.81 0.69
CA ALA A 249 -12.61 22.23 -0.14
C ALA A 249 -12.14 21.74 -1.52
N LEU A 250 -10.82 21.60 -1.72
CA LEU A 250 -10.26 21.03 -2.93
C LEU A 250 -10.37 19.51 -2.87
N THR A 251 -10.78 18.94 -3.99
CA THR A 251 -11.01 17.50 -4.12
C THR A 251 -10.08 16.93 -5.18
N GLU A 252 -9.41 15.83 -4.85
CA GLU A 252 -8.75 14.95 -5.82
C GLU A 252 -9.70 13.80 -6.13
N ASN A 253 -10.03 13.58 -7.39
CA ASN A 253 -10.90 12.48 -7.78
C ASN A 253 -10.14 11.49 -8.64
N HIS A 254 -10.28 10.20 -8.32
CA HIS A 254 -9.71 9.13 -9.10
C HIS A 254 -10.76 8.12 -9.54
N TRP A 255 -10.81 7.86 -10.84
CA TRP A 255 -11.74 6.88 -11.42
C TRP A 255 -10.99 5.67 -11.95
N ARG A 256 -11.42 4.48 -11.53
CA ARG A 256 -10.85 3.22 -12.01
C ARG A 256 -11.93 2.23 -12.42
N LYS A 257 -11.80 1.66 -13.62
CA LYS A 257 -12.59 0.51 -14.04
C LYS A 257 -12.07 -0.75 -13.33
N ILE A 258 -12.97 -1.48 -12.70
CA ILE A 258 -12.70 -2.81 -12.13
C ILE A 258 -13.62 -3.84 -12.83
N ILE A 259 -13.15 -5.08 -12.98
CA ILE A 259 -13.92 -6.16 -13.59
C ILE A 259 -14.02 -7.30 -12.58
N ILE A 260 -15.24 -7.78 -12.34
CA ILE A 260 -15.52 -8.94 -11.51
C ILE A 260 -15.96 -10.08 -12.44
N ASN A 261 -15.14 -11.11 -12.54
CA ASN A 261 -15.41 -12.28 -13.35
C ASN A 261 -16.24 -13.30 -12.55
N ASP A 262 -17.11 -14.00 -13.25
CA ASP A 262 -17.77 -15.19 -12.71
C ASP A 262 -16.77 -16.37 -12.76
N PRO A 263 -16.48 -17.05 -11.65
CA PRO A 263 -15.56 -18.19 -11.62
C PRO A 263 -16.15 -19.48 -12.27
N LYS A 264 -17.02 -19.37 -13.29
CA LYS A 264 -17.75 -20.51 -13.87
C LYS A 264 -16.86 -21.72 -14.13
N ASP A 265 -17.24 -22.85 -13.53
CA ASP A 265 -16.62 -24.17 -13.66
C ASP A 265 -15.10 -24.19 -13.40
N LYS A 266 -14.60 -23.23 -12.62
CA LYS A 266 -13.21 -23.16 -12.16
C LYS A 266 -13.19 -22.89 -10.67
N VAL A 267 -12.71 -23.85 -9.90
CA VAL A 267 -12.53 -23.69 -8.46
C VAL A 267 -11.73 -22.42 -8.17
N ALA A 268 -12.31 -21.56 -7.37
CA ALA A 268 -11.77 -20.28 -6.95
C ALA A 268 -11.73 -20.22 -5.42
N VAL A 269 -10.68 -19.60 -4.88
CA VAL A 269 -10.58 -19.28 -3.46
C VAL A 269 -10.84 -17.78 -3.33
N LEU A 270 -11.97 -17.47 -2.71
CA LEU A 270 -12.47 -16.11 -2.60
C LEU A 270 -11.77 -15.31 -1.51
N SER A 271 -11.55 -15.94 -0.36
CA SER A 271 -10.76 -15.38 0.72
C SER A 271 -10.22 -16.45 1.67
N ILE A 272 -9.14 -16.08 2.37
CA ILE A 272 -8.51 -16.85 3.43
C ILE A 272 -8.54 -15.95 4.66
N LEU A 273 -9.34 -16.31 5.65
CA LEU A 273 -9.51 -15.55 6.89
C LEU A 273 -8.93 -16.34 8.06
N PHE A 274 -8.29 -15.64 8.99
CA PHE A 274 -7.68 -16.23 10.17
C PHE A 274 -8.33 -15.69 11.43
N PHE A 275 -8.48 -16.53 12.46
CA PHE A 275 -9.13 -16.19 13.72
C PHE A 275 -8.36 -16.80 14.90
N LYS A 276 -8.48 -16.19 16.08
CA LYS A 276 -7.92 -16.70 17.34
C LYS A 276 -8.89 -17.59 18.10
N ASP A 277 -10.19 -17.40 17.87
CA ASP A 277 -11.25 -18.12 18.55
C ASP A 277 -11.95 -19.10 17.62
N GLN A 278 -12.40 -20.22 18.19
CA GLN A 278 -13.17 -21.25 17.48
C GLN A 278 -14.53 -20.73 17.00
N ASN A 279 -15.05 -19.66 17.59
CA ASN A 279 -16.33 -19.08 17.21
C ASN A 279 -16.25 -18.19 15.96
N LEU A 280 -15.04 -17.96 15.44
CA LEU A 280 -14.76 -17.24 14.19
C LEU A 280 -15.41 -15.85 14.16
N THR A 281 -15.35 -15.16 15.30
CA THR A 281 -16.10 -13.91 15.53
C THR A 281 -15.44 -12.70 14.87
N GLU A 282 -14.13 -12.52 15.03
CA GLU A 282 -13.39 -11.39 14.46
C GLU A 282 -12.13 -11.84 13.69
N PRO A 283 -12.06 -11.57 12.37
CA PRO A 283 -10.92 -11.99 11.57
C PRO A 283 -9.67 -11.14 11.89
N LYS A 284 -8.55 -11.82 12.09
CA LYS A 284 -7.22 -11.25 12.31
C LYS A 284 -6.64 -10.72 10.99
N THR A 285 -6.72 -9.40 10.80
CA THR A 285 -6.31 -8.74 9.55
C THR A 285 -4.79 -8.66 9.33
N ASP A 286 -4.00 -8.67 10.41
CA ASP A 286 -2.53 -8.67 10.36
C ASP A 286 -1.93 -10.08 10.22
N ALA A 287 -2.74 -11.12 10.41
CA ALA A 287 -2.34 -12.53 10.46
C ALA A 287 -1.13 -12.81 11.39
N VAL A 288 -1.04 -12.07 12.51
CA VAL A 288 0.00 -12.25 13.54
C VAL A 288 -0.56 -12.98 14.76
N PHE A 289 0.10 -14.07 15.11
CA PHE A 289 -0.24 -14.99 16.19
C PHE A 289 0.93 -15.18 17.16
N THR A 290 0.64 -15.72 18.34
CA THR A 290 1.68 -16.19 19.29
C THR A 290 1.77 -17.72 19.28
N THR A 291 2.88 -18.29 19.74
CA THR A 291 3.10 -19.75 19.81
C THR A 291 2.12 -20.47 20.76
N SER A 292 1.43 -19.72 21.62
CA SER A 292 0.38 -20.23 22.51
C SER A 292 -1.01 -20.19 21.89
N GLU A 293 -1.21 -19.48 20.77
CA GLU A 293 -2.52 -19.30 20.15
C GLU A 293 -2.86 -20.42 19.18
N ASP A 294 -4.13 -20.82 19.19
CA ASP A 294 -4.72 -21.61 18.11
C ASP A 294 -5.03 -20.71 16.91
N ILE A 295 -4.86 -21.26 15.71
CA ILE A 295 -5.10 -20.54 14.46
C ILE A 295 -6.23 -21.25 13.74
N PHE A 296 -7.40 -20.62 13.77
CA PHE A 296 -8.54 -21.08 13.01
C PHE A 296 -8.54 -20.41 11.64
N ILE A 297 -8.79 -21.18 10.59
CA ILE A 297 -8.76 -20.74 9.20
C ILE A 297 -10.14 -20.95 8.61
N ARG A 298 -10.67 -19.94 7.92
CA ARG A 298 -11.85 -20.05 7.07
C ARG A 298 -11.46 -19.77 5.63
N LEU A 299 -11.75 -20.70 4.72
CA LEU A 299 -11.68 -20.45 3.29
C LEU A 299 -13.10 -20.28 2.76
N ASN A 300 -13.32 -19.19 2.02
CA ASN A 300 -14.52 -19.03 1.22
C ASN A 300 -14.18 -19.44 -0.21
N LEU A 301 -14.90 -20.40 -0.77
CA LEU A 301 -14.61 -21.04 -2.06
C LEU A 301 -15.83 -20.95 -2.99
N ALA A 302 -15.58 -20.99 -4.29
CA ALA A 302 -16.61 -20.98 -5.33
C ALA A 302 -16.14 -21.71 -6.60
N GLY A 303 -17.03 -21.78 -7.61
CA GLY A 303 -16.69 -22.26 -8.95
C GLY A 303 -16.57 -23.78 -9.09
N PHE A 304 -17.14 -24.55 -8.16
CA PHE A 304 -17.16 -26.02 -8.24
C PHE A 304 -18.14 -26.52 -9.31
N MET A 305 -17.75 -27.60 -9.99
CA MET A 305 -18.61 -28.34 -10.90
C MET A 305 -19.75 -28.99 -10.11
N VAL A 306 -20.97 -28.78 -10.61
CA VAL A 306 -22.18 -29.35 -10.01
C VAL A 306 -22.49 -30.67 -10.69
N SER A 307 -22.52 -31.76 -9.92
CA SER A 307 -22.93 -33.08 -10.39
C SER A 307 -24.25 -33.48 -9.72
N GLY A 308 -25.30 -33.66 -10.54
CA GLY A 308 -26.66 -33.84 -10.06
C GLY A 308 -27.19 -32.56 -9.38
N GLN A 309 -27.05 -32.48 -8.07
CA GLN A 309 -27.41 -31.31 -7.24
C GLN A 309 -26.38 -31.01 -6.13
N SER A 310 -25.20 -31.64 -6.18
CA SER A 310 -24.17 -31.46 -5.16
C SER A 310 -22.87 -30.94 -5.75
N ILE A 311 -22.10 -30.31 -4.89
CA ILE A 311 -20.68 -30.04 -5.08
C ILE A 311 -19.89 -30.88 -4.08
N ALA A 312 -18.70 -31.29 -4.47
CA ALA A 312 -17.78 -32.03 -3.61
C ALA A 312 -16.34 -31.60 -3.89
N GLY A 313 -15.53 -31.53 -2.84
CA GLY A 313 -14.16 -31.08 -2.95
C GLY A 313 -13.32 -31.40 -1.73
N THR A 314 -12.02 -31.37 -1.94
CA THR A 314 -11.01 -31.60 -0.91
C THR A 314 -10.03 -30.43 -0.88
N VAL A 315 -9.62 -30.03 0.32
CA VAL A 315 -8.57 -29.04 0.57
C VAL A 315 -7.40 -29.74 1.25
N ASP A 316 -6.21 -29.66 0.67
CA ASP A 316 -4.97 -30.06 1.32
C ASP A 316 -4.22 -28.81 1.81
N LEU A 317 -3.48 -28.95 2.90
CA LEU A 317 -2.68 -27.87 3.47
C LEU A 317 -1.22 -28.28 3.56
N LYS A 318 -0.34 -27.53 2.89
CA LYS A 318 1.12 -27.59 3.06
C LYS A 318 1.58 -26.36 3.84
N ILE A 319 2.47 -26.54 4.80
CA ILE A 319 3.02 -25.46 5.64
C ILE A 319 4.53 -25.49 5.52
N GLU A 320 5.12 -24.38 5.09
CA GLU A 320 6.57 -24.19 5.01
C GLU A 320 7.00 -23.05 5.93
N ASN A 321 8.20 -23.14 6.49
CA ASN A 321 8.79 -22.07 7.29
C ASN A 321 9.55 -21.07 6.40
N SER A 322 10.11 -20.02 7.00
CA SER A 322 10.78 -18.95 6.25
C SER A 322 12.04 -19.39 5.51
N HIS A 323 12.60 -20.53 5.90
CA HIS A 323 13.80 -21.14 5.33
C HIS A 323 13.49 -22.15 4.22
N GLY A 324 12.22 -22.30 3.83
CA GLY A 324 11.78 -23.28 2.84
C GLY A 324 11.70 -24.73 3.35
N GLY A 325 11.81 -24.93 4.68
CA GLY A 325 11.61 -26.22 5.30
C GLY A 325 10.12 -26.57 5.40
N LEU A 326 9.77 -27.80 5.01
CA LEU A 326 8.42 -28.33 5.18
C LEU A 326 8.14 -28.59 6.67
N VAL A 327 7.18 -27.86 7.23
CA VAL A 327 6.77 -27.98 8.63
C VAL A 327 5.68 -29.03 8.77
N ALA A 328 4.70 -29.02 7.86
CA ALA A 328 3.62 -29.99 7.84
C ALA A 328 3.02 -30.12 6.44
N TYR A 329 2.50 -31.31 6.13
CA TYR A 329 1.63 -31.54 4.99
C TYR A 329 0.41 -32.35 5.46
N LYS A 330 -0.77 -31.78 5.30
CA LYS A 330 -2.06 -32.34 5.71
C LYS A 330 -2.92 -32.56 4.45
N PRO A 331 -2.82 -33.71 3.78
CA PRO A 331 -3.78 -34.07 2.74
C PRO A 331 -5.16 -34.29 3.38
N GLY A 332 -6.23 -33.92 2.68
CA GLY A 332 -7.59 -33.97 3.20
C GLY A 332 -7.79 -33.09 4.43
N PHE A 333 -7.04 -31.98 4.54
CA PHE A 333 -7.16 -31.02 5.63
C PHE A 333 -8.61 -30.62 5.90
N VAL A 334 -9.39 -30.41 4.83
CA VAL A 334 -10.86 -30.40 4.89
C VAL A 334 -11.41 -31.12 3.68
N THR A 335 -12.46 -31.93 3.85
CA THR A 335 -13.24 -32.52 2.75
C THR A 335 -14.69 -32.10 2.94
N PHE A 336 -15.39 -31.77 1.86
CA PHE A 336 -16.78 -31.35 1.92
C PHE A 336 -17.60 -31.93 0.76
N LYS A 337 -18.87 -32.20 1.06
CA LYS A 337 -19.88 -32.56 0.08
C LYS A 337 -21.19 -31.92 0.53
N GLN A 338 -21.72 -31.01 -0.28
CA GLN A 338 -22.92 -30.25 0.09
C GLN A 338 -23.84 -30.00 -1.11
N PRO A 339 -25.15 -29.79 -0.88
CA PRO A 339 -26.06 -29.34 -1.93
C PRO A 339 -25.58 -28.04 -2.56
N TYR A 340 -25.73 -27.92 -3.88
CA TYR A 340 -25.37 -26.70 -4.59
C TYR A 340 -26.43 -25.62 -4.41
N ASP A 341 -26.00 -24.42 -4.01
CA ASP A 341 -26.83 -23.23 -3.91
C ASP A 341 -26.06 -22.06 -4.53
N GLN A 342 -26.55 -21.55 -5.67
CA GLN A 342 -25.93 -20.43 -6.40
C GLN A 342 -25.76 -19.15 -5.57
N LYS A 343 -26.55 -19.00 -4.50
CA LYS A 343 -26.50 -17.80 -3.64
C LYS A 343 -25.54 -17.96 -2.46
N LYS A 344 -25.04 -19.17 -2.20
CA LYS A 344 -24.19 -19.46 -1.05
C LYS A 344 -22.77 -19.78 -1.50
N GLN A 345 -21.82 -19.19 -0.81
CA GLN A 345 -20.42 -19.57 -0.94
C GLN A 345 -20.18 -20.91 -0.24
N VAL A 346 -19.17 -21.64 -0.69
CA VAL A 346 -18.69 -22.82 0.03
C VAL A 346 -17.76 -22.33 1.12
N VAL A 347 -18.11 -22.58 2.37
CA VAL A 347 -17.29 -22.18 3.51
C VAL A 347 -16.67 -23.43 4.10
N VAL A 348 -15.34 -23.46 4.18
CA VAL A 348 -14.61 -24.54 4.83
C VAL A 348 -13.76 -23.98 5.95
N ASP A 349 -13.89 -24.59 7.12
CA ASP A 349 -13.18 -24.18 8.32
C ASP A 349 -12.15 -25.24 8.69
N GLY A 350 -10.98 -24.81 9.15
CA GLY A 350 -9.89 -25.65 9.57
C GLY A 350 -9.16 -25.08 10.77
N HIS A 351 -8.32 -25.90 11.39
CA HIS A 351 -7.55 -25.55 12.58
C HIS A 351 -6.10 -25.98 12.44
N LEU A 352 -5.20 -25.13 12.89
CA LEU A 352 -3.79 -25.45 13.04
C LEU A 352 -3.22 -24.80 14.30
N ARG A 353 -2.13 -25.38 14.79
CA ARG A 353 -1.33 -24.85 15.89
C ARG A 353 0.14 -24.91 15.50
N LEU A 354 0.85 -23.80 15.71
CA LEU A 354 2.27 -23.67 15.41
C LEU A 354 2.99 -23.28 16.70
N THR A 355 3.92 -24.14 17.12
CA THR A 355 4.56 -24.03 18.44
C THR A 355 5.87 -23.27 18.40
N GLU A 356 6.41 -23.02 17.22
CA GLU A 356 7.66 -22.30 17.03
C GLU A 356 7.39 -20.91 16.44
N PRO A 357 8.14 -19.88 16.86
CA PRO A 357 8.01 -18.57 16.25
C PRO A 357 8.77 -18.54 14.92
N ASP A 358 8.05 -18.28 13.85
CA ASP A 358 8.61 -18.05 12.53
C ASP A 358 7.60 -17.29 11.65
N VAL A 359 8.02 -16.93 10.46
CA VAL A 359 7.14 -16.65 9.34
C VAL A 359 6.81 -17.96 8.63
N TYR A 360 5.52 -18.24 8.46
CA TYR A 360 5.05 -19.44 7.79
C TYR A 360 4.33 -19.11 6.49
N PHE A 361 4.55 -19.96 5.49
CA PHE A 361 3.89 -19.95 4.20
C PHE A 361 2.95 -21.15 4.13
N LEU A 362 1.64 -20.87 4.09
CA LEU A 362 0.59 -21.87 3.98
C LEU A 362 0.20 -21.97 2.51
N SER A 363 0.15 -23.19 1.98
CA SER A 363 -0.29 -23.49 0.62
C SER A 363 -1.49 -24.43 0.67
N PHE A 364 -2.64 -23.92 0.25
CA PHE A 364 -3.90 -24.64 0.17
C PHE A 364 -4.07 -25.17 -1.25
N ARG A 365 -4.16 -26.49 -1.42
CA ARG A 365 -4.53 -27.11 -2.70
C ARG A 365 -5.99 -27.52 -2.62
N ILE A 366 -6.85 -26.86 -3.40
CA ILE A 366 -8.29 -27.13 -3.46
C ILE A 366 -8.56 -27.93 -4.71
N GLN A 367 -9.20 -29.09 -4.56
CA GLN A 367 -9.53 -30.01 -5.63
C GLN A 367 -11.05 -30.16 -5.76
N ASP A 368 -11.55 -30.04 -6.98
CA ASP A 368 -12.91 -30.39 -7.35
C ASP A 368 -13.00 -31.90 -7.60
N GLU A 369 -13.85 -32.60 -6.86
CA GLU A 369 -13.98 -34.05 -7.02
C GLU A 369 -14.75 -34.47 -8.28
N HIS A 370 -15.59 -33.58 -8.83
CA HIS A 370 -16.41 -33.86 -10.02
C HIS A 370 -15.69 -33.46 -11.31
N ALA A 371 -15.01 -32.31 -11.32
CA ALA A 371 -14.26 -31.84 -12.49
C ALA A 371 -12.82 -32.34 -12.53
N HIS A 372 -12.28 -32.89 -11.44
CA HIS A 372 -10.86 -33.23 -11.28
C HIS A 372 -9.91 -32.05 -11.55
N THR A 373 -10.41 -30.82 -11.38
CA THR A 373 -9.62 -29.59 -11.47
C THR A 373 -9.06 -29.22 -10.11
N GLN A 374 -7.95 -28.47 -10.08
CA GLN A 374 -7.38 -27.98 -8.83
C GLN A 374 -6.84 -26.56 -8.95
N VAL A 375 -6.85 -25.85 -7.83
CA VAL A 375 -6.20 -24.55 -7.65
C VAL A 375 -5.32 -24.58 -6.40
N ILE A 376 -4.20 -23.88 -6.45
CA ILE A 376 -3.31 -23.70 -5.29
C ILE A 376 -3.35 -22.23 -4.88
N ARG A 377 -3.53 -21.97 -3.59
CA ARG A 377 -3.47 -20.62 -3.02
C ARG A 377 -2.57 -20.56 -1.82
N ASN A 378 -1.79 -19.50 -1.75
CA ASN A 378 -0.80 -19.31 -0.72
C ASN A 378 -1.22 -18.17 0.22
N ALA A 379 -0.93 -18.32 1.50
CA ALA A 379 -1.07 -17.30 2.52
C ALA A 379 0.20 -17.23 3.37
N LYS A 380 0.44 -16.08 4.00
CA LYS A 380 1.56 -15.86 4.92
C LYS A 380 1.01 -15.49 6.28
N ILE A 381 1.56 -16.12 7.33
CA ILE A 381 1.27 -15.77 8.72
C ILE A 381 2.58 -15.57 9.49
N VAL A 382 2.51 -14.86 10.60
CA VAL A 382 3.66 -14.65 11.50
C VAL A 382 3.31 -15.17 12.88
N VAL A 383 4.15 -16.05 13.43
CA VAL A 383 4.02 -16.57 14.79
C VAL A 383 5.18 -16.04 15.63
N ARG A 384 4.88 -15.53 16.83
CA ARG A 384 5.87 -14.95 17.76
C ARG A 384 5.79 -15.63 19.12
N PHE A 385 6.80 -15.45 19.96
CA PHE A 385 6.63 -15.78 21.37
C PHE A 385 5.51 -14.91 21.98
N PRO A 386 4.82 -15.40 23.04
CA PRO A 386 3.93 -14.56 23.82
C PRO A 386 4.71 -13.35 24.35
N ASP A 387 4.12 -12.16 24.28
CA ASP A 387 4.72 -11.00 24.95
C ASP A 387 4.76 -11.32 26.45
N PHE A 388 5.95 -11.47 27.01
CA PHE A 388 6.10 -11.60 28.46
C PHE A 388 5.67 -10.27 29.07
N GLU A 389 4.52 -10.24 29.74
CA GLU A 389 4.19 -9.14 30.65
C GLU A 389 5.36 -9.01 31.62
N LYS A 390 6.02 -7.84 31.59
CA LYS A 390 7.06 -7.51 32.54
C LYS A 390 6.45 -7.69 33.94
N PRO A 391 7.10 -8.43 34.86
CA PRO A 391 6.58 -8.55 36.21
C PRO A 391 6.37 -7.14 36.76
N ALA A 392 5.19 -6.91 37.35
CA ALA A 392 4.84 -5.64 37.96
C ALA A 392 6.01 -5.20 38.85
N THR A 393 6.52 -3.99 38.60
CA THR A 393 7.54 -3.39 39.46
C THR A 393 6.99 -3.44 40.89
N PRO A 394 7.64 -4.10 41.85
CA PRO A 394 7.14 -4.14 43.21
C PRO A 394 6.99 -2.71 43.72
N GLU A 395 5.86 -2.41 44.35
CA GLU A 395 5.63 -1.11 44.95
C GLU A 395 6.80 -0.76 45.89
N PRO A 396 7.31 0.48 45.84
CA PRO A 396 8.37 0.89 46.74
C PRO A 396 7.89 0.70 48.18
N VAL A 397 8.56 -0.20 48.90
CA VAL A 397 8.34 -0.42 50.34
C VAL A 397 8.51 0.94 51.03
N ALA A 398 7.47 1.39 51.72
CA ALA A 398 7.49 2.63 52.47
C ALA A 398 8.71 2.66 53.39
N SER A 399 9.53 3.70 53.27
CA SER A 399 10.69 3.91 54.13
C SER A 399 10.25 3.87 55.60
N PRO A 400 11.00 3.20 56.49
CA PRO A 400 10.65 3.17 57.90
C PRO A 400 10.68 4.58 58.47
N PRO A 401 9.80 4.88 59.45
CA PRO A 401 9.69 6.21 60.02
C PRO A 401 11.00 6.61 60.68
N THR A 402 11.53 7.78 60.28
CA THR A 402 12.60 8.47 61.00
C THR A 402 12.12 8.79 62.41
N LYS A 403 12.86 8.31 63.42
CA LYS A 403 12.71 8.77 64.80
C LYS A 403 13.33 10.16 64.92
N ASP A 404 12.52 11.11 65.36
CA ASP A 404 12.98 12.35 65.98
C ASP A 404 13.49 12.11 67.40
#